data_AF-A0A960N2R9-F1
#
_entry.id   AF-A0A960N2R9-F1
#
_cell.length_a   1.000
_cell.length_b   1.000
_cell.length_c   1.000
_cell.angle_alpha   90.00
_cell.angle_beta   90.00
_cell.angle_gamma   90.00
#
_symmetry.space_group_name_H-M   'P 1'
#
loop_
_entity.id
_entity.type
_entity.pdbx_description
1 polymer ?
#
loop_
_entity_poly.entity_id
_entity_poly.type
_entity_poly.pdbx_seq_one_letter_code
_entity_poly.pdbx_strand_id
1 'polypeptide(L)'
;MIRAFLLAIFIATAQAGTYQNPIVSGFAPDPSVCRVGGDFYLANSSFTMFPSLPVYHSKDLVNWKLIGYGGTRDEQTPLKGRGFNSGVWAPTIRHHDGTFYLVVKNQAAREHILLKSKDP
;
A
#
# COMPACT_ATOMS: atom_id res chain seq x y z
N MET A 1 -45.45 38.39 14.69
CA MET A 1 -44.52 37.95 13.63
C MET A 1 -44.00 36.56 13.99
N ILE A 2 -44.61 35.51 13.44
CA ILE A 2 -44.20 34.12 13.70
C ILE A 2 -43.30 33.70 12.54
N ARG A 3 -42.00 33.53 12.79
CA ARG A 3 -41.06 32.97 11.81
C ARG A 3 -41.08 31.45 11.96
N ALA A 4 -41.72 30.77 11.02
CA ALA A 4 -41.63 29.32 10.88
C ALA A 4 -40.22 28.95 10.41
N PHE A 5 -39.50 28.17 11.21
CA PHE A 5 -38.26 27.52 10.79
C PHE A 5 -38.64 26.18 10.12
N LEU A 6 -38.44 26.10 8.81
CA LEU A 6 -38.50 24.84 8.05
C LEU A 6 -37.21 24.06 8.33
N LEU A 7 -37.31 22.96 9.08
CA LEU A 7 -36.25 21.98 9.22
C LEU A 7 -36.29 21.04 8.02
N ALA A 8 -35.38 21.24 7.06
CA ALA A 8 -35.20 20.28 5.97
C ALA A 8 -34.51 19.02 6.52
N ILE A 9 -35.27 17.93 6.64
CA ILE A 9 -34.71 16.61 6.93
C ILE A 9 -34.13 16.07 5.63
N PHE A 10 -32.81 16.13 5.48
CA PHE A 10 -32.11 15.40 4.43
C PHE A 10 -32.03 13.93 4.82
N ILE A 11 -32.93 13.12 4.27
CA ILE A 11 -32.74 11.67 4.26
C ILE A 11 -31.62 11.39 3.25
N ALA A 12 -30.40 11.23 3.74
CA ALA A 12 -29.29 10.73 2.93
C ALA A 12 -29.59 9.27 2.60
N THR A 13 -30.08 9.03 1.38
CA THR A 13 -30.14 7.68 0.83
C THR A 13 -28.70 7.20 0.63
N ALA A 14 -28.39 5.99 1.12
CA ALA A 14 -27.08 5.37 0.92
C ALA A 14 -26.86 5.15 -0.58
N GLN A 15 -26.09 6.04 -1.22
CA GLN A 15 -25.65 5.88 -2.59
C GLN A 15 -24.83 4.59 -2.68
N ALA A 16 -25.17 3.68 -3.59
CA ALA A 16 -24.32 2.54 -3.92
C ALA A 16 -22.92 3.09 -4.27
N GLY A 17 -21.93 2.76 -3.43
CA GLY A 17 -20.63 3.41 -3.43
C GLY A 17 -19.91 3.23 -4.75
N THR A 18 -19.90 4.26 -5.58
CA THR A 18 -19.02 4.32 -6.76
C THR A 18 -17.62 4.70 -6.29
N TYR A 19 -16.60 4.25 -7.01
CA TYR A 19 -15.20 4.62 -6.77
C TYR A 19 -14.55 5.03 -8.09
N GLN A 20 -13.40 5.69 -7.99
CA GLN A 20 -12.64 6.14 -9.15
C GLN A 20 -11.30 5.41 -9.23
N ASN A 21 -10.95 5.00 -10.44
CA ASN A 21 -9.63 4.46 -10.73
C ASN A 21 -8.71 5.55 -11.30
N PRO A 22 -7.38 5.43 -11.07
CA PRO A 22 -6.73 4.41 -10.25
C PRO A 22 -6.90 4.65 -8.74
N ILE A 23 -7.16 3.59 -7.96
CA ILE A 23 -7.31 3.64 -6.48
C ILE A 23 -6.02 4.02 -5.74
N VAL A 24 -4.86 3.82 -6.37
CA VAL A 24 -3.57 4.40 -5.97
C VAL A 24 -2.95 4.98 -7.24
N SER A 25 -2.86 6.31 -7.32
CA SER A 25 -2.37 7.02 -8.50
C SER A 25 -0.85 7.24 -8.47
N GLY A 26 -0.26 7.54 -9.63
CA GLY A 26 1.17 7.79 -9.77
C GLY A 26 1.99 6.51 -9.94
N PHE A 27 3.20 6.50 -9.39
CA PHE A 27 4.13 5.37 -9.48
C PHE A 27 3.79 4.30 -8.42
N ALA A 28 2.74 3.51 -8.69
CA ALA A 28 2.28 2.40 -7.85
C ALA A 28 2.11 1.07 -8.63
N PRO A 29 3.19 0.56 -9.25
CA PRO A 29 3.17 -0.70 -10.03
C PRO A 29 3.10 -1.96 -9.16
N ASP A 30 2.71 -3.09 -9.77
CA ASP A 30 2.76 -4.42 -9.17
C ASP A 30 2.09 -4.53 -7.78
N PRO A 31 0.82 -4.11 -7.61
CA PRO A 31 0.16 -4.15 -6.32
C PRO A 31 -0.02 -5.59 -5.82
N SER A 32 0.49 -5.87 -4.62
CA SER A 32 0.17 -7.08 -3.86
C SER A 32 -0.59 -6.70 -2.60
N VAL A 33 -1.71 -7.36 -2.33
CA VAL A 33 -2.58 -7.04 -1.20
C VAL A 33 -2.72 -8.23 -0.24
N CYS A 34 -2.80 -7.96 1.06
CA CYS A 34 -3.27 -8.92 2.07
C CYS A 34 -4.24 -8.28 3.05
N ARG A 35 -5.11 -9.09 3.65
CA ARG A 35 -6.09 -8.68 4.66
C ARG A 35 -5.69 -9.20 6.04
N VAL A 36 -5.84 -8.37 7.07
CA VAL A 36 -5.68 -8.75 8.48
C VAL A 36 -6.88 -8.21 9.26
N GLY A 37 -7.79 -9.08 9.67
CA GLY A 37 -9.02 -8.65 10.33
C GLY A 37 -9.89 -7.75 9.44
N GLY A 38 -10.11 -6.50 9.87
CA GLY A 38 -10.88 -5.48 9.14
C GLY A 38 -10.03 -4.60 8.22
N ASP A 39 -8.71 -4.82 8.18
CA ASP A 39 -7.74 -3.94 7.54
C ASP A 39 -7.08 -4.61 6.33
N PHE A 40 -6.71 -3.81 5.34
CA PHE A 40 -6.05 -4.23 4.11
C PHE A 40 -4.71 -3.51 3.97
N TYR A 41 -3.71 -4.25 3.49
CA TYR A 41 -2.35 -3.76 3.28
C TYR A 41 -1.91 -4.06 1.86
N LEU A 42 -1.35 -3.06 1.17
CA LEU A 42 -0.92 -3.16 -0.21
C LEU A 42 0.54 -2.73 -0.33
N ALA A 43 1.36 -3.54 -1.01
CA ALA A 43 2.74 -3.22 -1.32
C ALA A 43 2.95 -3.11 -2.84
N ASN A 44 3.78 -2.16 -3.28
CA ASN A 44 4.15 -1.96 -4.69
C ASN A 44 5.66 -2.14 -4.91
N SER A 45 6.06 -2.40 -6.15
CA SER A 45 7.46 -2.34 -6.54
C SER A 45 7.96 -0.89 -6.55
N SER A 46 9.28 -0.69 -6.37
CA SER A 46 9.87 0.66 -6.27
C SER A 46 11.12 0.84 -7.15
N PHE A 47 11.56 -0.20 -7.85
CA PHE A 47 12.78 -0.22 -8.65
C PHE A 47 13.98 0.33 -7.86
N THR A 48 14.55 1.43 -8.31
CA THR A 48 15.74 2.07 -7.72
C THR A 48 15.41 3.14 -6.68
N MET A 49 14.13 3.39 -6.38
CA MET A 49 13.71 4.36 -5.37
C MET A 49 13.95 3.83 -3.95
N PHE A 50 14.44 4.72 -3.09
CA PHE A 50 14.70 4.46 -1.68
C PHE A 50 14.12 5.61 -0.82
N PRO A 51 13.42 5.35 0.29
CA PRO A 51 13.06 4.03 0.83
C PRO A 51 12.19 3.23 -0.15
N SER A 52 12.32 1.91 -0.11
CA SER A 52 11.78 0.98 -1.11
C SER A 52 10.53 0.25 -0.61
N LEU A 53 9.75 -0.34 -1.52
CA LEU A 53 8.54 -1.12 -1.18
C LEU A 53 7.50 -0.31 -0.40
N PRO A 54 6.89 0.74 -0.98
CA PRO A 54 5.84 1.50 -0.29
C PRO A 54 4.70 0.56 0.13
N VAL A 55 4.24 0.74 1.38
CA VAL A 55 3.15 -0.02 1.99
C VAL A 55 1.99 0.91 2.31
N TYR A 56 0.82 0.58 1.80
CA TYR A 56 -0.43 1.32 1.98
C TYR A 56 -1.39 0.54 2.87
N HIS A 57 -2.24 1.26 3.59
CA HIS A 57 -3.33 0.74 4.42
C HIS A 57 -4.68 1.22 3.92
N SER A 58 -5.70 0.37 3.99
CA SER A 58 -7.09 0.70 3.70
C SER A 58 -8.05 -0.12 4.58
N LYS A 59 -9.28 0.38 4.73
CA LYS A 59 -10.41 -0.35 5.35
C LYS A 59 -11.50 -0.75 4.35
N ASP A 60 -11.43 -0.24 3.13
CA ASP A 60 -12.51 -0.33 2.13
C ASP A 60 -12.03 -0.71 0.72
N LEU A 61 -10.72 -0.99 0.55
CA LEU A 61 -10.06 -1.29 -0.73
C LEU A 61 -10.06 -0.14 -1.76
N VAL A 62 -10.62 1.02 -1.41
CA VAL A 62 -10.76 2.18 -2.29
C VAL A 62 -9.85 3.31 -1.85
N ASN A 63 -9.89 3.64 -0.56
CA ASN A 63 -9.12 4.73 0.03
C ASN A 63 -7.85 4.16 0.67
N TRP A 64 -6.71 4.46 0.08
CA TRP A 64 -5.41 3.94 0.50
C TRP A 64 -4.52 5.07 1.05
N LYS A 65 -3.97 4.85 2.25
CA LYS A 65 -2.99 5.76 2.87
C LYS A 65 -1.63 5.09 2.88
N LEU A 66 -0.59 5.78 2.38
CA LEU A 66 0.79 5.34 2.56
C LEU A 66 1.12 5.37 4.06
N ILE A 67 1.49 4.23 4.63
CA ILE A 67 1.84 4.10 6.05
C ILE A 67 3.34 3.91 6.28
N GLY A 68 4.09 3.47 5.27
CA GLY A 68 5.52 3.24 5.40
C GLY A 68 6.13 2.56 4.19
N TYR A 69 7.29 1.96 4.42
CA TYR A 69 8.12 1.32 3.40
C TYR A 69 8.71 0.03 3.99
N GLY A 70 8.70 -1.05 3.22
CA GLY A 70 9.31 -2.32 3.66
C GLY A 70 10.82 -2.23 3.77
N GLY A 71 11.49 -1.54 2.84
CA GLY A 71 12.94 -1.35 2.84
C GLY A 71 13.32 0.07 3.27
N THR A 72 13.70 0.23 4.53
CA THR A 72 14.10 1.53 5.12
C THR A 72 15.59 1.63 5.44
N ARG A 73 16.33 0.52 5.29
CA ARG A 73 17.77 0.47 5.47
C ARG A 73 18.46 -0.14 4.26
N ASP A 74 19.67 0.34 3.98
CA ASP A 74 20.46 -0.08 2.82
C ASP A 74 20.66 -1.60 2.77
N GLU A 75 20.88 -2.25 3.93
CA GLU A 75 21.08 -3.70 4.01
C GLU A 75 19.82 -4.52 3.72
N GLN A 76 18.62 -3.94 3.85
CA GLN A 76 17.37 -4.63 3.55
C GLN A 76 17.09 -4.65 2.05
N THR A 77 17.43 -3.55 1.35
CA THR A 77 17.27 -3.42 -0.10
C THR A 77 18.47 -2.67 -0.68
N PRO A 78 19.59 -3.35 -0.94
CA PRO A 78 20.79 -2.69 -1.46
C PRO A 78 20.58 -2.22 -2.90
N LEU A 79 20.68 -0.90 -3.11
CA LEU A 79 20.37 -0.22 -4.40
C LEU A 79 21.51 0.67 -4.93
N LYS A 80 22.62 0.82 -4.21
CA LYS A 80 23.73 1.73 -4.60
C LYS A 80 24.34 1.36 -5.96
N GLY A 81 24.50 2.37 -6.82
CA GLY A 81 25.18 2.25 -8.12
C GLY A 81 24.39 1.51 -9.21
N ARG A 82 23.04 1.46 -9.12
CA ARG A 82 22.20 0.65 -10.00
C ARG A 82 21.39 1.52 -10.96
N GLY A 83 21.27 1.07 -12.20
CA GLY A 83 20.52 1.75 -13.27
C GLY A 83 19.01 1.57 -13.16
N PHE A 84 18.25 2.37 -13.91
CA PHE A 84 16.79 2.47 -13.84
C PHE A 84 16.04 1.14 -14.08
N ASN A 85 16.59 0.22 -14.88
CA ASN A 85 16.00 -1.10 -15.14
C ASN A 85 16.47 -2.18 -14.13
N SER A 86 16.53 -1.82 -12.85
CA SER A 86 17.04 -2.67 -11.76
C SER A 86 16.36 -2.36 -10.44
N GLY A 87 16.89 -2.90 -9.34
CA GLY A 87 16.40 -2.65 -7.98
C GLY A 87 15.27 -3.59 -7.57
N VAL A 88 14.29 -3.07 -6.83
CA VAL A 88 13.22 -3.84 -6.19
C VAL A 88 12.01 -3.99 -7.11
N TRP A 89 11.79 -5.19 -7.61
CA TRP A 89 10.69 -5.53 -8.54
C TRP A 89 9.40 -5.91 -7.79
N ALA A 90 8.45 -6.57 -8.48
CA ALA A 90 7.15 -6.96 -7.95
C ALA A 90 7.25 -7.66 -6.57
N PRO A 91 6.64 -7.08 -5.52
CA PRO A 91 6.59 -7.71 -4.22
C PRO A 91 5.38 -8.64 -4.08
N THR A 92 5.42 -9.47 -3.05
CA THR A 92 4.25 -10.16 -2.52
C THR A 92 4.17 -9.97 -1.02
N ILE A 93 3.07 -9.40 -0.54
CA ILE A 93 2.79 -9.23 0.89
C ILE A 93 1.82 -10.30 1.38
N ARG A 94 2.13 -10.97 2.49
CA ARG A 94 1.25 -11.93 3.16
C ARG A 94 1.31 -11.71 4.66
N HIS A 95 0.25 -12.11 5.34
CA HIS A 95 0.19 -12.12 6.80
C HIS A 95 -0.15 -13.52 7.30
N HIS A 96 0.60 -14.00 8.29
CA HIS A 96 0.37 -15.29 8.93
C HIS A 96 0.88 -15.24 10.37
N ASP A 97 0.06 -15.70 11.32
CA ASP A 97 0.36 -15.79 12.75
C ASP A 97 0.96 -14.51 13.36
N GLY A 98 0.28 -13.40 13.08
CA GLY A 98 0.65 -12.07 13.58
C GLY A 98 1.92 -11.51 12.95
N THR A 99 2.43 -12.07 11.86
CA THR A 99 3.62 -11.61 11.15
C THR A 99 3.27 -11.25 9.71
N PHE A 100 3.69 -10.07 9.27
CA PHE A 100 3.75 -9.68 7.87
C PHE A 100 5.03 -10.21 7.22
N TYR A 101 4.90 -10.71 6.01
CA TYR A 101 5.96 -11.21 5.17
C TYR A 101 5.91 -10.48 3.84
N LEU A 102 7.02 -9.89 3.43
CA LEU A 102 7.18 -9.27 2.12
C LEU A 102 8.30 -10.00 1.38
N VAL A 103 7.92 -10.72 0.33
CA VAL A 103 8.84 -11.44 -0.56
C VAL A 103 9.02 -10.61 -1.83
N VAL A 104 10.26 -10.40 -2.27
CA VAL A 104 10.54 -9.65 -3.49
C VAL A 104 11.80 -10.11 -4.20
N LYS A 105 11.87 -9.90 -5.52
CA LYS A 105 13.12 -9.99 -6.28
C LYS A 105 13.84 -8.64 -6.20
N ASN A 106 15.04 -8.62 -5.64
CA ASN A 106 15.97 -7.51 -5.83
C ASN A 106 16.88 -7.84 -7.02
N GLN A 107 16.56 -7.25 -8.17
CA GLN A 107 17.32 -7.46 -9.39
C GLN A 107 18.73 -6.86 -9.32
N ALA A 108 18.91 -5.79 -8.55
CA ALA A 108 20.23 -5.17 -8.37
C ALA A 108 21.21 -6.08 -7.62
N ALA A 109 20.74 -6.76 -6.57
CA ALA A 109 21.51 -7.75 -5.83
C ALA A 109 21.51 -9.13 -6.50
N ARG A 110 20.60 -9.36 -7.46
CA ARG A 110 20.28 -10.66 -8.06
C ARG A 110 19.77 -11.69 -7.04
N GLU A 111 19.13 -11.24 -5.98
CA GLU A 111 18.66 -12.05 -4.85
C GLU A 111 17.14 -11.99 -4.68
N HIS A 112 16.59 -12.97 -3.97
CA HIS A 112 15.25 -12.90 -3.40
C HIS A 112 15.36 -12.46 -1.94
N ILE A 113 14.59 -11.46 -1.57
CA ILE A 113 14.59 -10.88 -0.23
C ILE A 113 13.28 -11.24 0.45
N LEU A 114 13.37 -11.63 1.72
CA LEU A 114 12.22 -11.82 2.61
C LEU A 114 12.35 -10.85 3.79
N LEU A 115 11.44 -9.89 3.87
CA LEU A 115 11.30 -9.00 5.01
C LEU A 115 10.15 -9.48 5.89
N LYS A 116 10.30 -9.32 7.21
CA LYS A 116 9.29 -9.71 8.19
C LYS A 116 9.07 -8.58 9.18
N SER A 117 7.83 -8.38 9.58
CA SER A 117 7.48 -7.43 10.64
C SER A 117 6.25 -7.88 11.43
N LYS A 118 6.17 -7.46 12.69
CA LYS A 118 4.96 -7.56 13.51
C LYS A 118 4.07 -6.31 13.38
N ASP A 119 4.65 -5.22 12.89
CA ASP A 119 4.01 -3.91 12.66
C ASP A 119 4.07 -3.60 11.15
N PRO A 120 2.93 -3.37 10.47
CA PRO A 120 2.86 -3.21 9.02
C PRO A 120 3.64 -2.02 8.45
#